data_AF-A0A329SIQ7-F1
#
_entry.id   AF-A0A329SIQ7-F1
#
_cell.length_a   1.000
_cell.length_b   1.000
_cell.length_c   1.000
_cell.angle_alpha   90.00
_cell.angle_beta   90.00
_cell.angle_gamma   90.00
#
_symmetry.space_group_name_H-M   'P 1'
#
loop_
_entity.id
_entity.type
_entity.pdbx_description
1 polymer ?
#
loop_
_entity_poly.entity_id
_entity_poly.type
_entity_poly.pdbx_seq_one_letter_code
_entity_poly.pdbx_strand_id
1 'polypeptide(L)'
;MPRTGRKRTTGSGSKPKTYKRLAISHRCKLNVLIYLDCHTMEDTIARFFPGLLRGQVRSKKRLSYNWKASRDLIEPMCALGLGGHQRSRSRGAGVTLPAAVEEQLVRWVSDLRADGVPVTGMMLSLQAREFYKTTGLPRGA
;
A
#
# COMPACT_ATOMS: atom_id res chain seq x y z
N MET A 1 32.95 1.38 5.83
CA MET A 1 32.49 0.29 6.74
C MET A 1 31.18 -0.28 6.20
N PRO A 2 31.07 -1.58 5.92
CA PRO A 2 29.79 -2.17 5.54
C PRO A 2 28.86 -2.17 6.77
N ARG A 3 27.64 -1.64 6.62
CA ARG A 3 26.61 -1.70 7.65
C ARG A 3 26.12 -3.14 7.78
N THR A 4 26.60 -3.85 8.79
CA THR A 4 26.12 -5.21 9.13
C THR A 4 24.65 -5.13 9.51
N GLY A 5 23.78 -5.76 8.71
CA GLY A 5 22.35 -5.85 8.98
C GLY A 5 22.04 -6.64 10.26
N ARG A 6 20.78 -6.56 10.71
CA ARG A 6 20.30 -7.24 11.91
C ARG A 6 20.57 -8.75 11.85
N LYS A 7 21.35 -9.29 12.81
CA LYS A 7 21.54 -10.74 12.96
C LYS A 7 20.21 -11.41 13.29
N ARG A 8 19.84 -12.43 12.52
CA ARG A 8 18.60 -13.22 12.74
C ARG A 8 18.87 -14.33 13.74
N THR A 9 17.92 -14.53 14.66
CA THR A 9 18.03 -15.52 15.74
C THR A 9 17.39 -16.87 15.39
N THR A 10 16.52 -16.96 14.36
CA THR A 10 15.92 -18.23 13.89
C THR A 10 15.48 -18.22 12.40
N GLY A 11 15.56 -19.39 11.73
CA GLY A 11 14.89 -19.73 10.46
C GLY A 11 15.73 -19.75 9.17
N SER A 12 15.34 -20.61 8.22
CA SER A 12 15.90 -20.70 6.85
C SER A 12 15.38 -19.56 5.97
N GLY A 13 16.25 -18.58 5.70
CA GLY A 13 16.15 -17.62 4.59
C GLY A 13 14.86 -16.81 4.41
N SER A 14 14.81 -16.01 3.35
CA SER A 14 13.57 -15.44 2.83
C SER A 14 13.07 -16.35 1.71
N LYS A 15 11.77 -16.68 1.67
CA LYS A 15 11.19 -17.42 0.56
C LYS A 15 11.35 -16.62 -0.75
N PRO A 16 11.59 -17.27 -1.90
CA PRO A 16 11.71 -16.58 -3.17
C PRO A 16 10.45 -15.78 -3.51
N LYS A 17 10.63 -14.58 -4.08
CA LYS A 17 9.52 -13.70 -4.47
C LYS A 17 8.80 -14.29 -5.69
N THR A 18 7.48 -14.44 -5.60
CA THR A 18 6.64 -15.07 -6.63
C THR A 18 5.83 -14.08 -7.47
N TYR A 19 6.01 -12.77 -7.29
CA TYR A 19 5.40 -11.65 -8.04
C TYR A 19 3.97 -11.91 -8.59
N LYS A 20 3.05 -12.38 -7.74
CA LYS A 20 1.73 -12.86 -8.16
C LYS A 20 0.72 -11.79 -8.59
N ARG A 21 1.07 -10.50 -8.50
CA ARG A 21 0.13 -9.38 -8.70
C ARG A 21 0.56 -8.53 -9.89
N LEU A 22 -0.30 -8.48 -10.91
CA LEU A 22 -0.19 -7.50 -11.99
C LEU A 22 -0.80 -6.17 -11.54
N ALA A 23 -0.02 -5.10 -11.66
CA ALA A 23 -0.48 -3.76 -11.34
C ALA A 23 -1.27 -3.18 -12.53
N ILE A 24 -2.46 -2.65 -12.26
CA ILE A 24 -3.39 -2.15 -13.28
C ILE A 24 -3.59 -0.65 -13.05
N SER A 25 -3.49 0.14 -14.11
CA SER A 25 -3.61 1.60 -14.06
C SER A 25 -5.05 2.06 -13.79
N HIS A 26 -5.23 3.24 -13.19
CA HIS A 26 -6.56 3.83 -12.97
C HIS A 26 -7.35 3.98 -14.27
N ARG A 27 -6.70 4.34 -15.39
CA ARG A 27 -7.35 4.42 -16.70
C ARG A 27 -7.91 3.08 -17.16
N CYS A 28 -7.15 2.00 -16.99
CA CYS A 28 -7.63 0.66 -17.34
C CYS A 28 -8.80 0.23 -16.46
N LYS A 29 -8.73 0.52 -15.14
CA LYS A 29 -9.85 0.27 -14.22
C LYS A 29 -11.10 1.03 -14.64
N LEU A 30 -10.96 2.31 -14.99
CA LEU A 30 -12.08 3.15 -15.41
C LEU A 30 -12.74 2.62 -16.69
N ASN A 31 -11.97 2.22 -17.69
CA ASN A 31 -12.51 1.62 -18.92
C ASN A 31 -13.31 0.33 -18.64
N VAL A 32 -12.83 -0.50 -17.71
CA VAL A 32 -13.55 -1.70 -17.26
C VAL A 32 -14.89 -1.32 -16.62
N LEU A 33 -14.91 -0.28 -15.79
CA LEU A 33 -16.14 0.18 -15.12
C LEU A 33 -17.14 0.80 -16.09
N ILE A 34 -16.68 1.65 -17.02
CA ILE A 34 -17.54 2.24 -18.06
C ILE A 34 -18.20 1.15 -18.91
N TYR A 35 -17.46 0.11 -19.27
CA TYR A 35 -18.03 -1.00 -20.04
C TYR A 35 -19.05 -1.80 -19.22
N LEU A 36 -18.74 -2.04 -17.94
CA LEU A 36 -19.60 -2.77 -17.02
C LEU A 36 -20.94 -2.06 -16.74
N ASP A 37 -21.03 -0.75 -16.93
CA ASP A 37 -22.30 -0.02 -16.77
C ASP A 37 -23.37 -0.48 -17.76
N CYS A 38 -22.97 -1.02 -18.92
CA CYS A 38 -23.90 -1.49 -19.97
C CYS A 38 -23.84 -3.00 -20.22
N HIS A 39 -22.97 -3.75 -19.53
CA HIS A 39 -22.71 -5.17 -19.82
C HIS A 39 -22.63 -6.00 -18.55
N THR A 40 -22.70 -7.32 -18.69
CA THR A 40 -22.53 -8.22 -17.54
C THR A 40 -21.07 -8.29 -17.07
N MET A 41 -20.86 -8.75 -15.84
CA MET A 41 -19.51 -8.97 -15.30
C MET A 41 -18.77 -10.05 -16.10
N GLU A 42 -19.50 -11.05 -16.58
CA GLU A 42 -19.01 -12.14 -17.41
C GLU A 42 -18.43 -11.60 -18.72
N ASP A 43 -19.23 -10.80 -19.44
CA ASP A 43 -18.82 -10.20 -20.72
C ASP A 43 -17.66 -9.22 -20.54
N THR A 44 -17.69 -8.46 -19.45
CA THR A 44 -16.61 -7.53 -19.10
C THR A 44 -15.29 -8.27 -18.91
N ILE A 45 -15.27 -9.41 -18.21
CA ILE A 45 -14.04 -10.18 -18.05
C ILE A 45 -13.60 -10.82 -19.37
N ALA A 46 -14.53 -11.38 -20.13
CA ALA A 46 -14.21 -11.98 -21.42
C ALA A 46 -13.53 -10.95 -22.35
N ARG A 47 -14.00 -9.71 -22.34
CA ARG A 47 -13.46 -8.61 -23.15
C ARG A 47 -12.10 -8.11 -22.65
N PHE A 48 -11.95 -7.82 -21.37
CA PHE A 48 -10.75 -7.16 -20.84
C PHE A 48 -9.65 -8.13 -20.38
N PHE A 49 -9.99 -9.38 -20.13
CA PHE A 49 -9.05 -10.42 -19.69
C PHE A 49 -9.31 -11.74 -20.43
N PRO A 50 -9.02 -11.81 -21.74
CA PRO A 50 -9.17 -13.04 -22.51
C PRO A 50 -8.19 -14.12 -22.04
N GLY A 51 -8.56 -15.39 -22.21
CA GLY A 51 -7.67 -16.54 -21.97
C GLY A 51 -7.43 -16.90 -20.49
N LEU A 52 -8.26 -16.42 -19.56
CA LEU A 52 -8.10 -16.73 -18.14
C LEU A 52 -8.65 -18.11 -17.75
N LEU A 53 -7.88 -18.83 -16.92
CA LEU A 53 -8.35 -20.02 -16.20
C LEU A 53 -9.47 -19.67 -15.20
N ARG A 54 -10.36 -20.62 -14.88
CA ARG A 54 -11.52 -20.39 -14.00
C ARG A 54 -11.17 -19.70 -12.66
N GLY A 55 -10.06 -20.08 -12.02
CA GLY A 55 -9.60 -19.45 -10.77
C GLY A 55 -9.18 -17.99 -10.94
N GLN A 56 -8.61 -17.65 -12.09
CA GLN A 56 -8.23 -16.28 -12.45
C GLN A 56 -9.46 -15.43 -12.76
N VAL A 57 -10.46 -15.99 -13.46
CA VAL A 57 -11.75 -15.33 -13.73
C VAL A 57 -12.43 -14.91 -12.44
N ARG A 58 -12.55 -15.81 -11.45
CA ARG A 58 -13.14 -15.48 -10.14
C ARG A 58 -12.38 -14.34 -9.45
N SER A 59 -11.05 -14.36 -9.54
CA SER A 59 -10.19 -13.34 -8.94
C SER A 59 -10.36 -11.97 -9.62
N LYS A 60 -10.50 -11.93 -10.95
CA LYS A 60 -10.79 -10.70 -11.70
C LYS A 60 -12.19 -10.17 -11.45
N LYS A 61 -13.21 -11.02 -11.34
CA LYS A 61 -14.59 -10.65 -10.93
C LYS A 61 -14.57 -9.87 -9.62
N ARG A 62 -13.94 -10.46 -8.59
CA ARG A 62 -13.77 -9.81 -7.29
C ARG A 62 -13.04 -8.48 -7.39
N LEU A 63 -12.00 -8.41 -8.23
CA LEU A 63 -11.23 -7.20 -8.42
C LEU A 63 -12.07 -6.09 -9.09
N SER A 64 -12.88 -6.43 -10.11
CA SER A 64 -13.80 -5.50 -10.76
C SER A 64 -14.87 -4.97 -9.79
N TYR A 65 -15.43 -5.83 -8.92
CA TYR A 65 -16.34 -5.38 -7.86
C TYR A 65 -15.67 -4.41 -6.88
N ASN A 66 -14.43 -4.71 -6.47
CA ASN A 66 -13.67 -3.79 -5.60
C ASN A 66 -13.42 -2.44 -6.29
N TRP A 67 -13.16 -2.43 -7.60
CA TRP A 67 -13.03 -1.19 -8.36
C TRP A 67 -14.35 -0.43 -8.45
N LYS A 68 -15.47 -1.13 -8.64
CA LYS A 68 -16.81 -0.53 -8.64
C LYS A 68 -17.09 0.16 -7.30
N ALA A 69 -16.73 -0.48 -6.18
CA ALA A 69 -16.84 0.11 -4.84
C ALA A 69 -15.87 1.29 -4.60
N SER A 70 -14.81 1.42 -5.39
CA SER A 70 -13.83 2.51 -5.30
C SER A 70 -13.88 3.46 -6.50
N ARG A 71 -15.02 3.51 -7.21
CA ARG A 71 -15.20 4.32 -8.43
C ARG A 71 -14.95 5.81 -8.15
N ASP A 72 -15.45 6.29 -7.02
CA ASP A 72 -15.28 7.67 -6.53
C ASP A 72 -13.82 8.08 -6.31
N LEU A 73 -12.90 7.11 -6.20
CA LEU A 73 -11.46 7.38 -6.19
C LEU A 73 -10.85 7.28 -7.59
N ILE A 74 -11.31 6.35 -8.42
CA ILE A 74 -10.72 6.05 -9.72
C ILE A 74 -11.01 7.17 -10.73
N GLU A 75 -12.22 7.71 -10.72
CA GLU A 75 -12.64 8.78 -11.65
C GLU A 75 -11.86 10.07 -11.43
N PRO A 76 -11.76 10.64 -10.21
CA PRO A 76 -10.96 11.84 -9.98
C PRO A 76 -9.48 11.64 -10.32
N MET A 77 -8.91 10.47 -10.03
CA MET A 77 -7.51 10.17 -10.40
C MET A 77 -7.31 10.23 -11.92
N CYS A 78 -8.29 9.80 -12.71
CA CYS A 78 -8.22 9.94 -14.16
C CYS A 78 -8.41 11.39 -14.60
N ALA A 79 -9.36 12.12 -14.01
CA ALA A 79 -9.63 13.53 -14.30
C ALA A 79 -8.43 14.44 -13.98
N LEU A 80 -7.68 14.14 -12.92
CA LEU A 80 -6.45 14.84 -12.52
C LEU A 80 -5.23 14.49 -13.38
N GLY A 81 -5.40 13.73 -14.47
CA GLY A 81 -4.30 13.28 -15.33
C GLY A 81 -3.45 12.14 -14.74
N LEU A 82 -3.78 11.64 -13.54
CA LEU A 82 -3.08 10.54 -12.86
C LEU A 82 -3.58 9.15 -13.29
N GLY A 83 -4.28 9.05 -14.42
CA GLY A 83 -4.84 7.79 -14.93
C GLY A 83 -3.80 6.69 -15.18
N GLY A 84 -2.53 7.06 -15.42
CA GLY A 84 -1.41 6.13 -15.56
C GLY A 84 -0.99 5.46 -14.24
N HIS A 85 -1.33 6.05 -13.09
CA HIS A 85 -0.96 5.52 -11.79
C HIS A 85 -1.68 4.19 -11.53
N GLN A 86 -0.97 3.25 -10.91
CA GLN A 86 -1.53 1.92 -10.58
C GLN A 86 -2.08 1.85 -9.16
N ARG A 87 -1.63 2.75 -8.28
CA ARG A 87 -2.02 2.88 -6.88
C ARG A 87 -2.19 4.36 -6.52
N SER A 88 -3.24 4.66 -5.79
CA SER A 88 -3.35 5.88 -5.00
C SER A 88 -2.80 5.61 -3.59
N ARG A 89 -2.17 6.61 -2.99
CA ARG A 89 -1.91 6.65 -1.55
C ARG A 89 -2.79 7.74 -0.98
N SER A 90 -3.35 7.52 0.21
CA SER A 90 -4.03 8.61 0.92
C SER A 90 -3.03 9.74 1.16
N ARG A 91 -3.53 10.99 1.15
CA ARG A 91 -2.72 12.13 1.54
C ARG A 91 -2.19 11.88 2.96
N GLY A 92 -0.87 11.98 3.14
CA GLY A 92 -0.20 11.61 4.40
C GLY A 92 0.26 10.14 4.52
N ALA A 93 -0.14 9.24 3.60
CA ALA A 93 0.41 7.88 3.54
C ALA A 93 1.70 7.86 2.72
N GLY A 94 2.80 8.25 3.36
CA GLY A 94 4.11 8.33 2.73
C GLY A 94 5.04 9.35 3.34
N VAL A 95 4.59 10.10 4.35
CA VAL A 95 5.41 11.08 5.05
C VAL A 95 6.46 10.32 5.85
N THR A 96 7.70 10.47 5.45
CA THR A 96 8.84 10.11 6.29
C THR A 96 8.87 11.09 7.44
N LEU A 97 9.08 10.61 8.67
CA LEU A 97 9.23 11.51 9.81
C LEU A 97 10.39 12.47 9.52
N PRO A 98 10.34 13.73 9.99
CA PRO A 98 11.50 14.62 9.93
C PRO A 98 12.69 13.98 10.64
N ALA A 99 13.92 14.21 10.15
CA ALA A 99 15.12 13.61 10.71
C ALA A 99 15.26 13.82 12.24
N ALA A 100 14.92 15.02 12.73
CA ALA A 100 14.93 15.32 14.16
C ALA A 100 13.96 14.43 14.98
N VAL A 101 12.79 14.11 14.41
CA VAL A 101 11.80 13.22 15.05
C VAL A 101 12.27 11.78 15.01
N GLU A 102 12.88 11.36 13.90
CA GLU A 102 13.48 10.03 13.79
C GLU A 102 14.58 9.83 14.83
N GLU A 103 15.44 10.83 15.05
CA GLU A 103 16.47 10.79 16.10
C GLU A 103 15.88 10.65 17.49
N GLN A 104 14.83 11.42 17.81
CA GLN A 104 14.13 11.31 19.09
C GLN A 104 13.52 9.91 19.27
N LEU A 105 12.94 9.34 18.22
CA LEU A 105 12.39 7.98 18.22
C LEU A 105 13.48 6.93 18.42
N VAL A 106 14.65 7.10 17.79
CA VAL A 106 15.80 6.19 17.94
C VAL A 106 16.36 6.22 19.36
N ARG A 107 16.45 7.40 20.00
CA ARG A 107 16.87 7.53 21.40
C ARG A 107 15.91 6.80 22.32
N TRP A 108 14.61 7.07 22.18
CA TRP A 108 13.56 6.40 22.95
C TRP A 108 13.58 4.87 22.80
N VAL A 109 13.78 4.35 21.58
CA VAL A 109 13.94 2.89 21.37
C VAL A 109 15.21 2.35 22.04
N SER A 110 16.30 3.10 22.00
CA SER A 110 17.58 2.69 22.59
C SER A 110 17.48 2.63 24.11
N ASP A 111 16.86 3.63 24.74
CA ASP A 111 16.67 3.69 26.19
C ASP A 111 15.82 2.52 26.69
N LEU A 112 14.67 2.26 26.06
CA LEU A 112 13.83 1.11 26.41
C LEU A 112 14.54 -0.24 26.25
N ARG A 113 15.41 -0.37 25.24
CA ARG A 113 16.20 -1.58 25.05
C ARG A 113 17.33 -1.71 26.07
N ALA A 114 17.90 -0.61 26.53
CA ALA A 114 18.88 -0.60 27.62
C ALA A 114 18.23 -1.10 28.92
N ASP A 115 16.97 -0.73 29.16
CA ASP A 115 16.17 -1.19 30.30
C ASP A 115 15.61 -2.62 30.13
N GLY A 116 15.98 -3.32 29.05
CA GLY A 116 15.51 -4.68 28.76
C GLY A 116 14.05 -4.77 28.29
N VAL A 117 13.40 -3.64 27.99
CA VAL A 117 12.00 -3.59 27.56
C VAL A 117 11.90 -3.85 26.05
N PRO A 118 11.12 -4.87 25.62
CA PRO A 118 10.95 -5.15 24.20
C PRO A 118 10.03 -4.11 23.54
N VAL A 119 10.54 -3.42 22.52
CA VAL A 119 9.75 -2.48 21.71
C VAL A 119 9.06 -3.22 20.55
N THR A 120 7.73 -3.31 20.60
CA THR A 120 6.92 -3.89 19.52
C THR A 120 6.70 -2.90 18.39
N GLY A 121 6.35 -3.40 17.18
CA GLY A 121 6.04 -2.52 16.05
C GLY A 121 4.84 -1.59 16.29
N MET A 122 3.89 -2.01 17.13
CA MET A 122 2.74 -1.18 17.53
C MET A 122 3.18 -0.01 18.40
N MET A 123 4.01 -0.27 19.42
CA MET A 123 4.56 0.78 20.30
C MET A 123 5.34 1.82 19.50
N LEU A 124 6.20 1.36 18.58
CA LEU A 124 6.96 2.24 17.70
C LEU A 124 6.04 3.11 16.84
N SER A 125 4.98 2.53 16.28
CA SER A 125 4.02 3.25 15.43
C SER A 125 3.23 4.30 16.21
N LEU A 126 2.83 3.98 17.44
CA LEU A 126 2.13 4.92 18.33
C LEU A 126 3.04 6.07 18.75
N GLN A 127 4.27 5.77 19.18
CA GLN A 127 5.22 6.79 19.61
C GLN A 127 5.65 7.70 18.46
N ALA A 128 5.91 7.15 17.27
CA ALA A 128 6.18 7.90 16.06
C ALA A 128 5.09 8.93 15.77
N ARG A 129 3.81 8.53 15.95
CA ARG A 129 2.67 9.42 15.74
C ARG A 129 2.59 10.52 16.80
N GLU A 130 2.92 10.22 18.05
CA GLU A 130 2.96 11.25 19.11
C GLU A 130 4.07 12.27 18.87
N PHE A 131 5.29 11.82 18.56
CA PHE A 131 6.39 12.75 18.25
C PHE A 131 6.13 13.57 16.97
N TYR A 132 5.42 13.01 15.99
CA TYR A 132 4.98 13.80 14.84
C TYR A 132 4.05 14.95 15.25
N LYS A 133 3.05 14.68 16.11
CA LYS A 133 2.12 15.72 16.58
C LYS A 133 2.84 16.85 17.31
N THR A 134 3.88 16.55 18.09
CA THR A 134 4.63 17.57 18.84
C THR A 134 5.43 18.51 17.96
N THR A 135 5.70 18.14 16.69
CA THR A 135 6.42 19.03 15.75
C THR A 135 5.55 20.09 15.07
N GLY A 136 4.23 20.09 15.29
CA GLY A 136 3.32 21.08 14.69
C GLY A 136 3.19 20.97 13.16
N LEU A 137 3.73 19.92 12.53
CA LEU A 137 3.62 19.71 11.10
C LEU A 137 2.16 19.41 10.70
N PRO A 138 1.68 19.97 9.58
CA PRO A 138 0.30 19.78 9.14
C PRO A 138 -0.01 18.29 8.93
N ARG A 139 -1.25 17.90 9.22
CA ARG A 139 -1.72 16.53 9.01
C ARG A 139 -1.66 16.18 7.52
N GLY A 140 -0.63 15.44 7.13
CA GLY A 140 -0.45 14.89 5.79
C GLY A 140 0.21 15.82 4.77
N ALA A 141 1.16 16.66 5.20
CA ALA A 141 2.16 17.21 4.27
C ALA A 141 3.14 16.13 3.82
#